data_AF-K4KIA1-F1
#
_entry.id   AF-K4KIA1-F1
#
_cell.length_a   1.000
_cell.length_b   1.000
_cell.length_c   1.000
_cell.angle_alpha   90.00
_cell.angle_beta   90.00
_cell.angle_gamma   90.00
#
_symmetry.space_group_name_H-M   'P 1'
#
loop_
_entity.id
_entity.type
_entity.pdbx_description
1 polymer ?
#
loop_
_entity_poly.entity_id
_entity_poly.type
_entity_poly.pdbx_seq_one_letter_code
_entity_poly.pdbx_strand_id
1 'polypeptide(L)'
;MNPMVKRIAAAALFAAGWLGLAGQAHAVCPDGASFDNNLSFCTNSTDAFGPFTKAMVDRCVQFGGGSACTTKRSYLVNGQHTINVLRWSKSFTQNIRGTADCPRGTVRSSQYGGHCFESVSGGTNNVYGNFTADEVAKCEYLNGGNACYTTRWSANFYQSVQNTTLPPAGGGSAAVNKFGAWLWYIDELGKTHTQLADELAALGVKRIFIKIADDTASCSLFTDACSNATTQIYKDRGIEPWAWSYNYPGDEAAQANALYYAAQYGYVGFVLDVEVEFNNTTTALHSLFQAFVQARTDARNDGLITGDFPLGATTWGNPLDQGMRVDIIDQYVDFHMPQTYLEVWGASYMADPKYWIEYGNCEYRNMGANKPIWHIVSTEYNVITPAQLNTYMQWAGPNTSIWRTPGGQVPLAVWDDWAAVNWDREDFPTANCGANNNEIIDLGVDHGTGGGSGGGTPTPQAVPYWNQLQNAYDPYGTCSITSLAMVTDYFGLTNPATLGKRTPDYLYERFTVLQDVPSLAWGFNTIAQEAGSSVRDYGVTNGTLAQLRQLASEGKPTIVHGWFTSPGHIMVVTGYDGTHYTVNDPFGKWNLQKWGSYDTSVSGKGQRYPKAAFEYAINDNGAGNDLWLHVFE
;
A
#
# COMPACT_ATOMS: atom_id res chain seq x y z
N MET A 1 34.07 31.33 43.71
CA MET A 1 33.31 31.97 44.81
C MET A 1 32.11 32.68 44.20
N ASN A 2 30.91 32.16 44.46
CA ASN A 2 29.62 32.87 44.32
C ASN A 2 29.38 33.64 45.64
N PRO A 3 28.33 34.48 45.86
CA PRO A 3 27.40 35.17 44.95
C PRO A 3 26.96 36.61 45.43
N MET A 4 25.93 37.16 44.75
CA MET A 4 24.84 38.03 45.30
C MET A 4 25.13 39.54 45.48
N VAL A 5 24.31 40.53 45.04
CA VAL A 5 22.87 40.78 45.29
C VAL A 5 22.25 41.86 44.33
N LYS A 6 21.01 41.59 43.86
CA LYS A 6 19.83 42.43 43.42
C LYS A 6 19.97 43.54 42.35
N ARG A 7 19.27 43.46 41.20
CA ARG A 7 17.81 43.65 40.88
C ARG A 7 17.26 45.05 41.16
N ILE A 8 16.80 45.75 40.11
CA ILE A 8 15.41 46.26 39.91
C ILE A 8 15.21 46.77 38.45
N ALA A 9 14.17 46.21 37.82
CA ALA A 9 13.23 46.69 36.79
C ALA A 9 13.69 47.53 35.57
N ALA A 10 13.43 46.98 34.38
CA ALA A 10 12.58 47.61 33.35
C ALA A 10 12.04 46.52 32.41
N ALA A 11 10.76 46.19 32.57
CA ALA A 11 10.02 45.39 31.61
C ALA A 11 9.50 46.34 30.52
N ALA A 12 9.95 46.16 29.29
CA ALA A 12 9.36 46.78 28.11
C ALA A 12 9.15 45.69 27.06
N LEU A 13 7.87 45.48 26.75
CA LEU A 13 7.36 44.57 25.76
C LEU A 13 8.00 44.82 24.39
N PHE A 14 8.56 43.77 23.78
CA PHE A 14 8.60 43.62 22.33
C PHE A 14 8.07 42.23 21.99
N ALA A 15 6.75 42.09 22.07
CA ALA A 15 6.03 41.07 21.33
C ALA A 15 5.94 41.55 19.87
N ALA A 16 6.98 41.27 19.08
CA ALA A 16 6.89 41.38 17.63
C ALA A 16 6.03 40.21 17.16
N GLY A 17 4.79 40.53 16.79
CA GLY A 17 3.75 39.58 16.44
C GLY A 17 4.19 38.62 15.34
N TRP A 18 4.27 37.35 15.71
CA TRP A 18 3.94 36.29 14.78
C TRP A 18 2.45 36.44 14.48
N LEU A 19 2.13 37.20 13.43
CA LEU A 19 0.89 37.02 12.72
C LEU A 19 0.95 35.60 12.15
N GLY A 20 0.40 34.66 12.91
CA GLY A 20 -0.02 33.39 12.37
C GLY A 20 -0.97 33.69 11.23
N LEU A 21 -0.49 33.49 10.00
CA LEU A 21 -1.38 33.15 8.90
C LEU A 21 -1.87 31.73 9.21
N ALA A 22 -2.83 31.65 10.12
CA ALA A 22 -3.80 30.57 10.08
C ALA A 22 -4.50 30.71 8.73
N GLY A 23 -3.97 30.02 7.72
CA GLY A 23 -4.67 29.83 6.46
C GLY A 23 -5.99 29.17 6.80
N GLN A 24 -7.06 29.96 6.85
CA GLN A 24 -8.40 29.41 6.91
C GLN A 24 -8.63 28.69 5.59
N ALA A 25 -8.47 27.37 5.59
CA ALA A 25 -8.89 26.55 4.48
C ALA A 25 -10.43 26.57 4.44
N HIS A 26 -10.96 27.37 3.51
CA HIS A 26 -12.38 27.46 3.20
C HIS A 26 -12.66 26.63 1.94
N ALA A 27 -13.79 25.91 1.94
CA ALA A 27 -14.43 25.16 0.85
C ALA A 27 -13.65 24.97 -0.45
N VAL A 28 -13.50 23.72 -0.88
CA VAL A 28 -13.04 23.38 -2.23
C VAL A 28 -14.12 23.76 -3.26
N CYS A 29 -14.09 25.02 -3.68
CA CYS A 29 -14.94 25.58 -4.72
C CYS A 29 -14.30 25.38 -6.10
N PRO A 30 -15.10 25.39 -7.19
CA PRO A 30 -14.56 25.49 -8.55
C PRO A 30 -13.51 26.58 -8.67
N ASP A 31 -12.49 26.36 -9.49
CA ASP A 31 -11.42 27.32 -9.73
C ASP A 31 -12.00 28.68 -10.13
N GLY A 32 -11.58 29.74 -9.43
CA GLY A 32 -12.09 31.10 -9.60
C GLY A 32 -13.41 31.40 -8.88
N ALA A 33 -13.93 30.48 -8.07
CA ALA A 33 -15.07 30.70 -7.17
C ALA A 33 -14.65 30.63 -5.69
N SER A 34 -15.49 31.17 -4.81
CA SER A 34 -15.33 31.11 -3.35
C SER A 34 -16.67 30.85 -2.69
N PHE A 35 -16.66 30.29 -1.48
CA PHE A 35 -17.89 30.00 -0.76
C PHE A 35 -18.57 31.29 -0.27
N ASP A 36 -19.81 31.52 -0.71
CA ASP A 36 -20.61 32.64 -0.27
C ASP A 36 -21.48 32.21 0.91
N ASN A 37 -21.15 32.67 2.12
CA ASN A 37 -21.85 32.32 3.34
C ASN A 37 -23.34 32.71 3.32
N ASN A 38 -23.71 33.79 2.62
CA ASN A 38 -25.11 34.23 2.53
C ASN A 38 -25.93 33.29 1.65
N LEU A 39 -25.31 32.76 0.59
CA LEU A 39 -25.99 31.83 -0.32
C LEU A 39 -25.83 30.37 0.10
N SER A 40 -24.79 30.07 0.87
CA SER A 40 -24.36 28.71 1.25
C SER A 40 -23.94 27.85 0.06
N PHE A 41 -23.37 28.48 -0.98
CA PHE A 41 -22.87 27.84 -2.20
C PHE A 41 -21.57 28.50 -2.65
N CYS A 42 -20.81 27.80 -3.47
CA CYS A 42 -19.68 28.40 -4.18
C CYS A 42 -20.18 29.39 -5.23
N THR A 43 -19.59 30.58 -5.28
CA THR A 43 -19.93 31.63 -6.25
C THR A 43 -18.70 32.34 -6.78
N ASN A 44 -18.80 32.88 -7.99
CA ASN A 44 -17.92 33.94 -8.47
C ASN A 44 -18.74 35.22 -8.68
N SER A 45 -18.22 36.19 -9.45
CA SER A 45 -18.92 37.44 -9.73
C SER A 45 -20.27 37.26 -10.43
N THR A 46 -20.44 36.17 -11.17
CA THR A 46 -21.54 35.99 -12.14
C THR A 46 -22.40 34.78 -11.80
N ASP A 47 -21.78 33.69 -11.35
CA ASP A 47 -22.37 32.37 -11.24
C ASP A 47 -22.33 31.85 -9.80
N ALA A 48 -23.27 30.96 -9.50
CA ALA A 48 -23.29 30.08 -8.35
C ALA A 48 -23.23 28.62 -8.82
N PHE A 49 -22.52 27.81 -8.05
CA PHE A 49 -22.24 26.42 -8.36
C PHE A 49 -22.91 25.53 -7.32
N GLY A 50 -23.64 24.53 -7.82
CA GLY A 50 -24.24 23.50 -6.99
C GLY A 50 -23.21 22.49 -6.47
N PRO A 51 -23.65 21.39 -5.84
CA PRO A 51 -25.03 20.88 -5.87
C PRO A 51 -26.04 21.77 -5.12
N PHE A 52 -27.19 22.04 -5.74
CA PHE A 52 -28.30 22.77 -5.10
C PHE A 52 -29.25 21.82 -4.35
N THR A 53 -30.08 22.36 -3.47
CA THR A 53 -31.12 21.58 -2.78
C THR A 53 -32.20 21.12 -3.76
N LYS A 54 -32.87 20.01 -3.48
CA LYS A 54 -33.97 19.52 -4.30
C LYS A 54 -35.08 20.57 -4.43
N ALA A 55 -35.42 21.26 -3.34
CA ALA A 55 -36.45 22.31 -3.39
C ALA A 55 -36.03 23.51 -4.27
N MET A 56 -34.74 23.86 -4.31
CA MET A 56 -34.23 24.88 -5.23
C MET A 56 -34.25 24.40 -6.69
N VAL A 57 -33.88 23.15 -6.95
CA VAL A 57 -33.94 22.55 -8.30
C VAL A 57 -35.39 22.48 -8.79
N ASP A 58 -36.32 22.03 -7.95
CA ASP A 58 -37.76 21.99 -8.27
C ASP A 58 -38.29 23.41 -8.58
N ARG A 59 -37.83 24.43 -7.84
CA ARG A 59 -38.19 25.83 -8.10
C ARG A 59 -37.59 26.35 -9.40
N CYS A 60 -36.35 25.97 -9.72
CA CYS A 60 -35.71 26.29 -11.00
C CYS A 60 -36.56 25.76 -12.16
N VAL A 61 -37.02 24.51 -12.07
CA VAL A 61 -37.89 23.89 -13.08
C VAL A 61 -39.23 24.63 -13.18
N GLN A 62 -39.88 24.93 -12.04
CA GLN A 62 -41.14 25.67 -12.00
C GLN A 62 -41.05 27.06 -12.64
N PHE A 63 -39.88 27.72 -12.53
CA PHE A 63 -39.64 29.04 -13.10
C PHE A 63 -39.16 29.00 -14.56
N GLY A 64 -39.15 27.82 -15.18
CA GLY A 64 -38.79 27.68 -16.59
C GLY A 64 -37.28 27.81 -16.85
N GLY A 65 -36.41 27.50 -15.88
CA GLY A 65 -34.95 27.60 -16.03
C GLY A 65 -34.32 26.63 -17.04
N GLY A 66 -35.13 25.78 -17.69
CA GLY A 66 -34.71 24.91 -18.78
C GLY A 66 -33.63 23.92 -18.40
N SER A 67 -32.69 23.66 -19.33
CA SER A 67 -31.62 22.68 -19.14
C SER A 67 -30.64 23.06 -18.03
N ALA A 68 -30.58 24.32 -17.61
CA ALA A 68 -29.73 24.75 -16.50
C ALA A 68 -30.12 24.11 -15.16
N CYS A 69 -31.38 23.68 -15.00
CA CYS A 69 -31.85 23.03 -13.77
C CYS A 69 -31.39 21.57 -13.64
N THR A 70 -30.96 20.93 -14.74
CA THR A 70 -30.69 19.49 -14.79
C THR A 70 -29.32 19.14 -15.38
N THR A 71 -28.77 19.99 -16.23
CA THR A 71 -27.50 19.75 -16.95
C THR A 71 -26.32 20.18 -16.09
N LYS A 72 -25.58 19.19 -15.58
CA LYS A 72 -24.31 19.42 -14.90
C LYS A 72 -23.22 19.77 -15.90
N ARG A 73 -22.25 20.57 -15.47
CA ARG A 73 -21.05 20.93 -16.23
C ARG A 73 -19.82 20.60 -15.40
N SER A 74 -18.71 20.30 -16.09
CA SER A 74 -17.44 19.96 -15.47
C SER A 74 -16.68 21.24 -15.09
N TYR A 75 -16.13 21.27 -13.89
CA TYR A 75 -15.24 22.33 -13.42
C TYR A 75 -14.06 21.71 -12.69
N LEU A 76 -12.90 22.36 -12.82
CA LEU A 76 -11.73 22.02 -12.03
C LEU A 76 -11.82 22.63 -10.64
N VAL A 77 -11.24 21.93 -9.68
CA VAL A 77 -11.03 22.35 -8.31
C VAL A 77 -9.57 22.11 -7.98
N ASN A 78 -8.89 23.16 -7.51
CA ASN A 78 -7.46 23.19 -7.25
C ASN A 78 -6.61 22.81 -8.48
N GLY A 79 -7.12 23.03 -9.70
CA GLY A 79 -6.45 22.64 -10.94
C GLY A 79 -6.28 21.13 -11.18
N GLN A 80 -6.79 20.27 -10.28
CA GLN A 80 -6.52 18.83 -10.29
C GLN A 80 -7.80 17.97 -10.32
N HIS A 81 -8.86 18.37 -9.61
CA HIS A 81 -10.06 17.54 -9.47
C HIS A 81 -11.20 18.03 -10.35
N THR A 82 -11.81 17.13 -11.13
CA THR A 82 -12.96 17.48 -11.98
C THR A 82 -14.28 17.14 -11.29
N ILE A 83 -15.08 18.15 -10.95
CA ILE A 83 -16.42 17.97 -10.41
C ILE A 83 -17.51 18.25 -11.45
N ASN A 84 -18.65 17.56 -11.36
CA ASN A 84 -19.79 17.76 -12.24
C ASN A 84 -20.96 18.36 -11.47
N VAL A 85 -21.19 19.67 -11.63
CA VAL A 85 -22.17 20.43 -10.85
C VAL A 85 -23.05 21.34 -11.72
N LEU A 86 -24.22 21.70 -11.20
CA LEU A 86 -25.09 22.69 -11.83
C LEU A 86 -24.46 24.08 -11.70
N ARG A 87 -24.67 24.92 -12.72
CA ARG A 87 -24.26 26.34 -12.69
C ARG A 87 -25.47 27.21 -12.99
N TRP A 88 -25.80 28.11 -12.06
CA TRP A 88 -26.86 29.11 -12.21
C TRP A 88 -26.26 30.50 -12.07
N SER A 89 -26.91 31.54 -12.61
CA SER A 89 -26.47 32.89 -12.31
C SER A 89 -26.63 33.19 -10.82
N LYS A 90 -25.73 34.01 -10.27
CA LYS A 90 -25.73 34.38 -8.85
C LYS A 90 -27.04 35.08 -8.46
N SER A 91 -27.53 35.99 -9.30
CA SER A 91 -28.80 36.70 -9.09
C SER A 91 -30.02 35.78 -9.11
N PHE A 92 -30.04 34.79 -10.01
CA PHE A 92 -31.10 33.80 -10.04
C PHE A 92 -31.10 32.94 -8.78
N THR A 93 -29.92 32.48 -8.38
CA THR A 93 -29.73 31.67 -7.16
C THR A 93 -30.20 32.43 -5.93
N GLN A 94 -29.84 33.71 -5.79
CA GLN A 94 -30.30 34.60 -4.72
C GLN A 94 -31.84 34.64 -4.62
N ASN A 95 -32.53 34.77 -5.75
CA ASN A 95 -33.98 34.85 -5.79
C ASN A 95 -34.65 33.56 -5.29
N ILE A 96 -34.14 32.38 -5.68
CA ILE A 96 -34.79 31.10 -5.36
C ILE A 96 -34.30 30.44 -4.07
N ARG A 97 -33.10 30.83 -3.56
CA ARG A 97 -32.49 30.30 -2.32
C ARG A 97 -33.33 30.55 -1.08
N GLY A 98 -34.10 31.63 -1.05
CA GLY A 98 -34.95 32.02 0.09
C GLY A 98 -34.19 32.78 1.18
N THR A 99 -34.93 33.31 2.15
CA THR A 99 -34.43 34.25 3.17
C THR A 99 -34.11 33.61 4.53
N ALA A 100 -34.34 32.30 4.68
CA ALA A 100 -34.06 31.58 5.92
C ALA A 100 -32.55 31.49 6.18
N ASP A 101 -32.14 30.97 7.33
CA ASP A 101 -30.72 30.77 7.64
C ASP A 101 -30.05 29.74 6.70
N CYS A 102 -30.78 28.68 6.34
CA CYS A 102 -30.35 27.65 5.39
C CYS A 102 -31.03 27.79 4.02
N PRO A 103 -30.42 27.29 2.92
CA PRO A 103 -31.05 27.27 1.60
C PRO A 103 -32.41 26.58 1.61
N ARG A 104 -33.33 27.04 0.77
CA ARG A 104 -34.71 26.52 0.67
C ARG A 104 -34.73 25.00 0.64
N GLY A 105 -35.57 24.41 1.49
CA GLY A 105 -35.72 22.94 1.62
C GLY A 105 -34.78 22.31 2.64
N THR A 106 -33.94 23.09 3.33
CA THR A 106 -33.01 22.60 4.35
C THR A 106 -33.16 23.35 5.66
N VAL A 107 -32.70 22.72 6.74
CA VAL A 107 -32.75 23.26 8.11
C VAL A 107 -31.38 23.14 8.77
N ARG A 108 -31.01 24.13 9.58
CA ARG A 108 -29.77 24.11 10.36
C ARG A 108 -29.84 22.95 11.36
N SER A 109 -28.84 22.08 11.39
CA SER A 109 -28.85 20.90 12.25
C SER A 109 -27.59 20.80 13.12
N SER A 110 -27.77 20.77 14.44
CA SER A 110 -26.68 20.52 15.40
C SER A 110 -26.14 19.09 15.30
N GLN A 111 -26.93 18.13 14.82
CA GLN A 111 -26.49 16.75 14.58
C GLN A 111 -25.40 16.67 13.50
N TYR A 112 -25.39 17.61 12.56
CA TYR A 112 -24.45 17.65 11.44
C TYR A 112 -23.54 18.87 11.53
N GLY A 113 -22.93 19.11 12.70
CA GLY A 113 -21.93 20.17 12.88
C GLY A 113 -22.42 21.61 12.67
N GLY A 114 -23.75 21.84 12.66
CA GLY A 114 -24.32 23.15 12.30
C GLY A 114 -24.42 23.39 10.79
N HIS A 115 -24.26 22.37 9.96
CA HIS A 115 -24.55 22.43 8.53
C HIS A 115 -26.05 22.39 8.24
N CYS A 116 -26.42 22.71 7.00
CA CYS A 116 -27.80 22.70 6.53
C CYS A 116 -28.18 21.28 6.08
N PHE A 117 -29.17 20.69 6.74
CA PHE A 117 -29.65 19.33 6.49
C PHE A 117 -30.90 19.32 5.63
N GLU A 118 -30.91 18.46 4.62
CA GLU A 118 -32.04 18.18 3.74
C GLU A 118 -32.59 16.79 4.00
N SER A 119 -33.86 16.70 4.35
CA SER A 119 -34.59 15.43 4.35
C SER A 119 -35.35 15.29 3.04
N VAL A 120 -35.07 14.23 2.27
CA VAL A 120 -35.73 13.97 0.99
C VAL A 120 -36.58 12.72 1.09
N SER A 121 -37.91 12.87 0.95
CA SER A 121 -38.81 11.71 0.92
C SER A 121 -38.51 10.82 -0.30
N GLY A 122 -38.23 9.54 -0.06
CA GLY A 122 -37.91 8.57 -1.12
C GLY A 122 -36.55 8.79 -1.79
N GLY A 123 -35.65 9.58 -1.18
CA GLY A 123 -34.31 9.85 -1.71
C GLY A 123 -33.25 9.95 -0.63
N THR A 124 -32.03 10.27 -1.03
CA THR A 124 -30.89 10.44 -0.11
C THR A 124 -31.01 11.75 0.65
N ASN A 125 -30.97 11.67 1.98
CA ASN A 125 -30.83 12.85 2.84
C ASN A 125 -29.42 13.44 2.70
N ASN A 126 -29.32 14.76 2.67
CA ASN A 126 -28.08 15.45 2.35
C ASN A 126 -27.70 16.49 3.40
N VAL A 127 -26.40 16.71 3.54
CA VAL A 127 -25.82 17.79 4.35
C VAL A 127 -25.13 18.76 3.40
N TYR A 128 -25.43 20.04 3.56
CA TYR A 128 -24.95 21.15 2.74
C TYR A 128 -24.14 22.13 3.60
N GLY A 129 -22.96 22.52 3.11
CA GLY A 129 -22.14 23.48 3.83
C GLY A 129 -20.75 23.69 3.25
N ASN A 130 -20.04 24.59 3.92
CA ASN A 130 -18.59 24.75 3.79
C ASN A 130 -17.94 23.73 4.72
N PHE A 131 -17.48 22.61 4.16
CA PHE A 131 -16.76 21.60 4.93
C PHE A 131 -15.33 22.07 5.21
N THR A 132 -14.85 21.81 6.41
CA THR A 132 -13.49 22.13 6.85
C THR A 132 -12.46 21.28 6.12
N ALA A 133 -11.20 21.72 6.08
CA ALA A 133 -10.12 20.93 5.49
C ALA A 133 -9.95 19.55 6.15
N ASP A 134 -10.16 19.45 7.47
CA ASP A 134 -10.14 18.17 8.20
C ASP A 134 -11.26 17.25 7.72
N GLU A 135 -12.47 17.77 7.53
CA GLU A 135 -13.59 17.00 6.98
C GLU A 135 -13.35 16.58 5.53
N VAL A 136 -12.74 17.43 4.70
CA VAL A 136 -12.38 17.11 3.31
C VAL A 136 -11.30 16.02 3.28
N ALA A 137 -10.26 16.13 4.11
CA ALA A 137 -9.21 15.12 4.21
C ALA A 137 -9.76 13.76 4.71
N LYS A 138 -10.69 13.78 5.67
CA LYS A 138 -11.43 12.57 6.10
C LYS A 138 -12.30 12.00 4.98
N CYS A 139 -12.93 12.85 4.19
CA CYS A 139 -13.68 12.43 3.01
C CYS A 139 -12.79 11.72 2.00
N GLU A 140 -11.61 12.26 1.71
CA GLU A 140 -10.61 11.66 0.82
C GLU A 140 -10.10 10.32 1.38
N TYR A 141 -9.79 10.27 2.67
CA TYR A 141 -9.37 9.05 3.37
C TYR A 141 -10.43 7.94 3.30
N LEU A 142 -11.71 8.31 3.34
CA LEU A 142 -12.85 7.38 3.18
C LEU A 142 -13.18 7.07 1.71
N ASN A 143 -12.35 7.47 0.75
CA ASN A 143 -12.59 7.32 -0.69
C ASN A 143 -13.92 7.95 -1.16
N GLY A 144 -14.29 9.11 -0.63
CA GLY A 144 -15.52 9.83 -1.00
C GLY A 144 -15.55 10.34 -2.46
N GLY A 145 -14.44 10.21 -3.19
CA GLY A 145 -14.31 10.57 -4.60
C GLY A 145 -14.57 12.05 -4.87
N ASN A 146 -15.11 12.38 -6.04
CA ASN A 146 -15.30 13.78 -6.45
C ASN A 146 -16.31 14.55 -5.57
N ALA A 147 -17.08 13.86 -4.71
CA ALA A 147 -17.99 14.52 -3.78
C ALA A 147 -17.24 15.30 -2.69
N CYS A 148 -16.02 14.90 -2.32
CA CYS A 148 -15.17 15.60 -1.33
C CYS A 148 -14.90 17.06 -1.71
N TYR A 149 -14.88 17.32 -3.02
CA TYR A 149 -14.64 18.64 -3.59
C TYR A 149 -15.95 19.37 -3.96
N THR A 150 -17.05 19.06 -3.27
CA THR A 150 -18.35 19.72 -3.44
C THR A 150 -18.95 20.12 -2.10
N THR A 151 -19.94 21.01 -2.12
CA THR A 151 -20.61 21.51 -0.91
C THR A 151 -21.80 20.66 -0.45
N ARG A 152 -21.89 19.40 -0.89
CA ARG A 152 -22.98 18.48 -0.53
C ARG A 152 -22.52 17.04 -0.36
N TRP A 153 -22.75 16.47 0.82
CA TRP A 153 -22.56 15.04 1.10
C TRP A 153 -23.87 14.37 1.53
N SER A 154 -23.95 13.04 1.40
CA SER A 154 -25.07 12.31 2.01
C SER A 154 -24.96 12.38 3.53
N ALA A 155 -26.09 12.42 4.22
CA ALA A 155 -26.09 12.54 5.68
C ALA A 155 -25.40 11.36 6.39
N ASN A 156 -25.57 10.14 5.85
CA ASN A 156 -24.88 8.95 6.38
C ASN A 156 -23.36 9.04 6.15
N PHE A 157 -22.93 9.46 4.96
CA PHE A 157 -21.50 9.61 4.68
C PHE A 157 -20.86 10.73 5.51
N TYR A 158 -21.56 11.85 5.71
CA TYR A 158 -21.10 12.91 6.61
C TYR A 158 -20.90 12.38 8.04
N GLN A 159 -21.78 11.50 8.54
CA GLN A 159 -21.57 10.86 9.85
C GLN A 159 -20.33 9.96 9.86
N SER A 160 -20.07 9.21 8.79
CA SER A 160 -18.82 8.46 8.64
C SER A 160 -17.59 9.37 8.68
N VAL A 161 -17.63 10.52 7.99
CA VAL A 161 -16.58 11.55 8.04
C VAL A 161 -16.36 12.04 9.47
N GLN A 162 -17.42 12.39 10.21
CA GLN A 162 -17.30 12.83 11.60
C GLN A 162 -16.73 11.76 12.54
N ASN A 163 -17.08 10.50 12.31
CA ASN A 163 -16.61 9.37 13.10
C ASN A 163 -15.19 8.91 12.70
N THR A 164 -14.65 9.44 11.61
CA THR A 164 -13.31 9.10 11.13
C THR A 164 -12.29 9.94 11.85
N THR A 165 -11.32 9.27 12.45
CA THR A 165 -10.10 9.89 12.94
C THR A 165 -9.05 9.70 11.86
N LEU A 166 -8.54 10.78 11.30
CA LEU A 166 -7.37 10.69 10.43
C LEU A 166 -6.19 10.17 11.27
N PRO A 167 -5.31 9.32 10.71
CA PRO A 167 -4.00 9.14 11.32
C PRO A 167 -3.38 10.53 11.52
N PRO A 168 -2.64 10.77 12.61
CA PRO A 168 -2.05 12.09 12.85
C PRO A 168 -1.32 12.55 11.59
N ALA A 169 -1.55 13.78 11.15
CA ALA A 169 -0.68 14.39 10.16
C ALA A 169 0.72 14.47 10.78
N GLY A 170 1.58 13.52 10.45
CA GLY A 170 2.86 13.28 11.15
C GLY A 170 2.85 12.15 12.20
N GLY A 171 1.98 11.14 12.05
CA GLY A 171 1.93 9.95 12.92
C GLY A 171 2.83 8.80 12.50
N GLY A 172 3.90 9.06 11.75
CA GLY A 172 5.04 8.15 11.71
C GLY A 172 5.74 8.20 13.06
N SER A 173 6.40 7.11 13.47
CA SER A 173 7.58 7.23 14.31
C SER A 173 8.41 8.45 13.85
N ALA A 174 8.99 9.22 14.77
CA ALA A 174 9.89 10.32 14.39
C ALA A 174 10.83 9.78 13.30
N ALA A 175 10.88 10.44 12.14
CA ALA A 175 11.61 9.95 10.99
C ALA A 175 13.04 9.57 11.41
N VAL A 176 13.30 8.28 11.53
CA VAL A 176 14.59 7.71 11.91
C VAL A 176 15.52 7.80 10.70
N ASN A 177 16.65 8.45 10.88
CA ASN A 177 17.66 8.51 9.82
C ASN A 177 18.16 7.09 9.47
N LYS A 178 18.07 6.75 8.18
CA LYS A 178 18.51 5.47 7.59
C LYS A 178 19.43 5.71 6.38
N PHE A 179 20.20 6.80 6.40
CA PHE A 179 21.12 7.14 5.31
C PHE A 179 22.04 5.98 4.94
N GLY A 180 22.10 5.72 3.63
CA GLY A 180 22.78 4.55 3.10
C GLY A 180 23.94 4.84 2.15
N ALA A 181 24.73 3.81 1.88
CA ALA A 181 25.82 3.84 0.90
C ALA A 181 25.80 2.59 -0.01
N TRP A 182 26.10 2.76 -1.29
CA TRP A 182 26.15 1.66 -2.25
C TRP A 182 27.56 1.12 -2.42
N LEU A 183 27.68 -0.21 -2.36
CA LEU A 183 28.92 -0.94 -2.54
C LEU A 183 28.88 -1.61 -3.92
N TRP A 184 29.70 -1.09 -4.83
CA TRP A 184 29.91 -1.63 -6.17
C TRP A 184 31.36 -2.09 -6.28
N TYR A 185 31.57 -3.40 -6.38
CA TYR A 185 32.87 -4.10 -6.37
C TYR A 185 33.73 -3.83 -5.12
N ILE A 186 33.52 -4.61 -4.05
CA ILE A 186 34.27 -4.43 -2.79
C ILE A 186 35.78 -4.68 -2.94
N ASP A 187 36.15 -5.57 -3.86
CA ASP A 187 37.52 -5.89 -4.22
C ASP A 187 38.27 -4.68 -4.81
N GLU A 188 37.58 -3.76 -5.48
CA GLU A 188 38.16 -2.51 -5.98
C GLU A 188 38.52 -1.51 -4.87
N LEU A 189 37.97 -1.67 -3.67
CA LEU A 189 38.21 -0.75 -2.55
C LEU A 189 39.53 -1.03 -1.83
N GLY A 190 40.14 -2.20 -2.05
CA GLY A 190 41.35 -2.62 -1.35
C GLY A 190 41.16 -2.79 0.17
N LYS A 191 39.92 -2.97 0.62
CA LYS A 191 39.53 -3.12 2.03
C LYS A 191 38.82 -4.45 2.25
N THR A 192 39.00 -5.03 3.42
CA THR A 192 38.14 -6.13 3.89
C THR A 192 36.76 -5.59 4.30
N HIS A 193 35.73 -6.45 4.30
CA HIS A 193 34.41 -6.11 4.83
C HIS A 193 34.46 -5.50 6.24
N THR A 194 35.32 -6.00 7.13
CA THR A 194 35.49 -5.47 8.48
C THR A 194 36.00 -4.03 8.47
N GLN A 195 37.07 -3.75 7.72
CA GLN A 195 37.65 -2.41 7.63
C GLN A 195 36.65 -1.40 7.03
N LEU A 196 35.94 -1.80 5.98
CA LEU A 196 34.94 -0.96 5.36
C LEU A 196 33.76 -0.70 6.31
N ALA A 197 33.29 -1.73 7.01
CA ALA A 197 32.19 -1.57 7.97
C ALA A 197 32.59 -0.66 9.14
N ASP A 198 33.81 -0.76 9.66
CA ASP A 198 34.34 0.13 10.71
C ASP A 198 34.33 1.60 10.27
N GLU A 199 34.78 1.87 9.05
CA GLU A 199 34.83 3.22 8.49
C GLU A 199 33.44 3.81 8.22
N LEU A 200 32.54 3.03 7.62
CA LEU A 200 31.15 3.44 7.37
C LEU A 200 30.41 3.69 8.69
N ALA A 201 30.61 2.85 9.70
CA ALA A 201 30.02 3.03 11.02
C ALA A 201 30.57 4.29 11.72
N ALA A 202 31.87 4.56 11.56
CA ALA A 202 32.49 5.78 12.10
C ALA A 202 31.97 7.06 11.46
N LEU A 203 31.55 7.02 10.19
CA LEU A 203 30.85 8.13 9.53
C LEU A 203 29.42 8.31 10.04
N GLY A 204 28.77 7.21 10.45
CA GLY A 204 27.37 7.20 10.87
C GLY A 204 26.42 6.64 9.81
N VAL A 205 26.93 5.94 8.79
CA VAL A 205 26.12 5.22 7.80
C VAL A 205 25.24 4.18 8.52
N LYS A 206 23.97 4.09 8.14
CA LYS A 206 22.99 3.19 8.78
C LYS A 206 22.57 2.03 7.87
N ARG A 207 22.79 2.16 6.57
CA ARG A 207 22.40 1.16 5.56
C ARG A 207 23.47 1.00 4.50
N ILE A 208 23.62 -0.20 3.96
CA ILE A 208 24.44 -0.43 2.77
C ILE A 208 23.69 -1.27 1.74
N PHE A 209 24.04 -1.09 0.47
CA PHE A 209 23.51 -1.87 -0.65
C PHE A 209 24.66 -2.61 -1.33
N ILE A 210 24.73 -3.92 -1.15
CA ILE A 210 25.78 -4.80 -1.69
C ILE A 210 25.28 -5.47 -2.96
N LYS A 211 26.04 -5.36 -4.05
CA LYS A 211 25.72 -6.08 -5.29
C LYS A 211 25.96 -7.57 -5.08
N ILE A 212 24.96 -8.40 -5.32
CA ILE A 212 25.11 -9.87 -5.19
C ILE A 212 24.85 -10.63 -6.49
N ALA A 213 24.26 -9.98 -7.49
CA ALA A 213 23.97 -10.59 -8.77
C ALA A 213 24.06 -9.60 -9.93
N ASP A 214 24.21 -10.15 -11.13
CA ASP A 214 24.19 -9.46 -12.42
C ASP A 214 23.58 -10.45 -13.41
N ASP A 215 22.37 -10.13 -13.88
CA ASP A 215 21.53 -11.10 -14.59
C ASP A 215 21.40 -12.42 -13.78
N THR A 216 21.53 -13.57 -14.42
CA THR A 216 21.37 -14.89 -13.82
C THR A 216 22.55 -15.30 -12.94
N ALA A 217 23.64 -14.54 -12.93
CA ALA A 217 24.84 -14.82 -12.15
C ALA A 217 24.69 -14.31 -10.70
N SER A 218 24.07 -15.13 -9.85
CA SER A 218 23.94 -14.85 -8.42
C SER A 218 25.11 -15.42 -7.61
N CYS A 219 25.62 -14.66 -6.65
CA CYS A 219 26.63 -15.09 -5.66
C CYS A 219 28.00 -15.52 -6.23
N SER A 220 28.19 -15.48 -7.55
CA SER A 220 29.42 -15.85 -8.24
C SER A 220 30.32 -14.67 -8.56
N LEU A 221 29.75 -13.46 -8.55
CA LEU A 221 30.48 -12.21 -8.77
C LEU A 221 31.42 -11.88 -7.61
N PHE A 222 31.03 -12.25 -6.40
CA PHE A 222 31.76 -11.98 -5.16
C PHE A 222 31.66 -13.19 -4.25
N THR A 223 32.79 -13.83 -3.96
CA THR A 223 32.84 -15.07 -3.19
C THR A 223 32.30 -14.95 -1.77
N ASP A 224 32.23 -13.73 -1.23
CA ASP A 224 31.84 -13.43 0.15
C ASP A 224 30.56 -12.57 0.25
N ALA A 225 29.99 -12.07 -0.84
CA ALA A 225 28.74 -11.30 -0.76
C ALA A 225 27.55 -12.18 -0.32
N CYS A 226 27.54 -13.45 -0.69
CA CYS A 226 26.54 -14.43 -0.25
C CYS A 226 27.04 -15.23 0.95
N SER A 227 27.26 -14.53 2.07
CA SER A 227 27.78 -15.10 3.31
C SER A 227 27.14 -14.47 4.54
N ASN A 228 26.66 -15.29 5.47
CA ASN A 228 26.18 -14.84 6.78
C ASN A 228 27.27 -14.10 7.57
N ALA A 229 28.54 -14.48 7.40
CA ALA A 229 29.63 -13.81 8.08
C ALA A 229 29.76 -12.34 7.61
N THR A 230 29.57 -12.11 6.30
CA THR A 230 29.64 -10.78 5.70
C THR A 230 28.51 -9.89 6.17
N THR A 231 27.26 -10.37 6.14
CA THR A 231 26.12 -9.58 6.62
C THR A 231 26.20 -9.31 8.13
N GLN A 232 26.69 -10.28 8.92
CA GLN A 232 26.88 -10.09 10.36
C GLN A 232 27.93 -9.02 10.69
N ILE A 233 29.02 -8.89 9.92
CA ILE A 233 30.03 -7.84 10.11
C ILE A 233 29.40 -6.44 10.15
N TYR A 234 28.44 -6.17 9.26
CA TYR A 234 27.75 -4.90 9.18
C TYR A 234 26.67 -4.75 10.27
N LYS A 235 25.89 -5.81 10.53
CA LYS A 235 24.88 -5.81 11.60
C LYS A 235 25.47 -5.54 12.97
N ASP A 236 26.64 -6.13 13.27
CA ASP A 236 27.36 -5.92 14.54
C ASP A 236 27.78 -4.45 14.75
N ARG A 237 27.77 -3.65 13.69
CA ARG A 237 28.07 -2.20 13.69
C ARG A 237 26.84 -1.33 13.55
N GLY A 238 25.64 -1.92 13.63
CA GLY A 238 24.37 -1.20 13.49
C GLY A 238 24.06 -0.76 12.06
N ILE A 239 24.68 -1.39 11.06
CA ILE A 239 24.45 -1.13 9.64
C ILE A 239 23.53 -2.20 9.07
N GLU A 240 22.47 -1.80 8.39
CA GLU A 240 21.54 -2.67 7.66
C GLU A 240 22.15 -3.14 6.33
N PRO A 241 22.45 -4.44 6.15
CA PRO A 241 22.91 -4.95 4.86
C PRO A 241 21.73 -5.23 3.93
N TRP A 242 21.64 -4.52 2.81
CA TRP A 242 20.71 -4.77 1.71
C TRP A 242 21.44 -5.36 0.50
N ALA A 243 20.74 -6.17 -0.27
CA ALA A 243 21.25 -6.73 -1.50
C ALA A 243 20.68 -6.00 -2.72
N TRP A 244 21.40 -6.02 -3.84
CA TRP A 244 20.88 -5.56 -5.13
C TRP A 244 21.47 -6.33 -6.31
N SER A 245 20.82 -6.19 -7.47
CA SER A 245 21.23 -6.81 -8.73
C SER A 245 20.99 -5.92 -9.94
N TYR A 246 21.77 -6.11 -11.01
CA TYR A 246 21.38 -5.68 -12.35
C TYR A 246 20.41 -6.68 -12.96
N ASN A 247 19.34 -6.16 -13.57
CA ASN A 247 18.27 -6.97 -14.12
C ASN A 247 17.98 -6.60 -15.58
N TYR A 248 17.82 -7.63 -16.42
CA TYR A 248 17.59 -7.51 -17.86
C TYR A 248 16.40 -8.41 -18.27
N PRO A 249 15.74 -8.18 -19.42
CA PRO A 249 14.75 -9.12 -19.93
C PRO A 249 15.40 -10.48 -20.24
N GLY A 250 14.76 -11.60 -19.91
CA GLY A 250 15.35 -12.92 -20.19
C GLY A 250 14.86 -14.03 -19.28
N ASP A 251 15.73 -14.55 -18.43
CA ASP A 251 15.39 -15.61 -17.48
C ASP A 251 15.09 -14.98 -16.11
N GLU A 252 13.89 -14.42 -16.00
CA GLU A 252 13.48 -13.65 -14.81
C GLU A 252 13.49 -14.52 -13.54
N ALA A 253 13.16 -15.81 -13.66
CA ALA A 253 13.19 -16.76 -12.55
C ALA A 253 14.63 -17.00 -12.06
N ALA A 254 15.59 -17.17 -12.97
CA ALA A 254 16.98 -17.34 -12.60
C ALA A 254 17.58 -16.07 -11.97
N GLN A 255 17.20 -14.88 -12.44
CA GLN A 255 17.57 -13.60 -11.82
C GLN A 255 16.99 -13.46 -10.40
N ALA A 256 15.74 -13.87 -10.21
CA ALA A 256 15.04 -13.78 -8.92
C ALA A 256 15.67 -14.65 -7.82
N ASN A 257 16.48 -15.66 -8.17
CA ASN A 257 17.27 -16.42 -7.20
C ASN A 257 18.17 -15.51 -6.34
N ALA A 258 18.62 -14.36 -6.88
CA ALA A 258 19.40 -13.39 -6.12
C ALA A 258 18.66 -12.95 -4.85
N LEU A 259 17.35 -12.68 -4.93
CA LEU A 259 16.56 -12.30 -3.76
C LEU A 259 16.47 -13.44 -2.76
N TYR A 260 16.22 -14.66 -3.22
CA TYR A 260 16.19 -15.83 -2.35
C TYR A 260 17.51 -16.01 -1.59
N TYR A 261 18.65 -15.86 -2.28
CA TYR A 261 19.96 -15.89 -1.63
C TYR A 261 20.18 -14.72 -0.68
N ALA A 262 19.72 -13.51 -1.02
CA ALA A 262 19.80 -12.39 -0.10
C ALA A 262 19.10 -12.70 1.23
N ALA A 263 17.88 -13.24 1.17
CA ALA A 263 17.17 -13.71 2.35
C ALA A 263 17.95 -14.80 3.11
N GLN A 264 18.44 -15.82 2.39
CA GLN A 264 19.24 -16.92 2.97
C GLN A 264 20.46 -16.41 3.73
N TYR A 265 21.12 -15.37 3.21
CA TYR A 265 22.37 -14.84 3.76
C TYR A 265 22.17 -13.67 4.73
N GLY A 266 20.94 -13.45 5.19
CA GLY A 266 20.63 -12.50 6.25
C GLY A 266 20.67 -11.04 5.82
N TYR A 267 20.50 -10.73 4.53
CA TYR A 267 20.18 -9.36 4.12
C TYR A 267 18.79 -8.96 4.62
N VAL A 268 18.53 -7.66 4.76
CA VAL A 268 17.26 -7.16 5.31
C VAL A 268 16.27 -6.69 4.25
N GLY A 269 16.69 -6.68 2.98
CA GLY A 269 15.86 -6.32 1.83
C GLY A 269 16.63 -6.40 0.52
N PHE A 270 15.93 -6.16 -0.58
CA PHE A 270 16.46 -6.29 -1.92
C PHE A 270 16.05 -5.13 -2.83
N VAL A 271 16.96 -4.67 -3.68
CA VAL A 271 16.68 -3.65 -4.71
C VAL A 271 17.01 -4.19 -6.10
N LEU A 272 16.07 -4.12 -7.03
CA LEU A 272 16.31 -4.43 -8.44
C LEU A 272 16.80 -3.16 -9.15
N ASP A 273 17.87 -3.28 -9.93
CA ASP A 273 18.24 -2.25 -10.89
C ASP A 273 17.66 -2.59 -12.26
N VAL A 274 16.61 -1.86 -12.63
CA VAL A 274 15.85 -2.08 -13.86
C VAL A 274 16.53 -1.35 -15.01
N GLU A 275 17.22 -2.13 -15.84
CA GLU A 275 18.06 -1.61 -16.91
C GLU A 275 17.27 -1.10 -18.13
N VAL A 276 17.99 -0.35 -18.98
CA VAL A 276 17.46 0.34 -20.17
C VAL A 276 16.68 -0.58 -21.13
N GLU A 277 16.96 -1.88 -21.12
CA GLU A 277 16.29 -2.88 -21.95
C GLU A 277 14.80 -3.04 -21.62
N PHE A 278 14.34 -2.59 -20.44
CA PHE A 278 12.92 -2.60 -20.07
C PHE A 278 12.14 -1.38 -20.57
N ASN A 279 12.80 -0.41 -21.21
CA ASN A 279 12.16 0.77 -21.80
C ASN A 279 11.02 0.39 -22.75
N ASN A 280 9.86 1.01 -22.57
CA ASN A 280 8.64 0.78 -23.37
C ASN A 280 8.12 -0.67 -23.34
N THR A 281 8.59 -1.49 -22.41
CA THR A 281 8.08 -2.85 -22.21
C THR A 281 6.95 -2.85 -21.18
N THR A 282 6.10 -3.88 -21.21
CA THR A 282 5.02 -4.07 -20.23
C THR A 282 5.04 -5.51 -19.73
N THR A 283 5.00 -6.49 -20.63
CA THR A 283 5.06 -7.90 -20.26
C THR A 283 6.37 -8.26 -19.55
N ALA A 284 7.52 -7.83 -20.07
CA ALA A 284 8.81 -8.12 -19.47
C ALA A 284 8.95 -7.55 -18.05
N LEU A 285 8.47 -6.31 -17.82
CA LEU A 285 8.42 -5.72 -16.48
C LEU A 285 7.53 -6.52 -15.52
N HIS A 286 6.31 -6.89 -15.93
CA HIS A 286 5.45 -7.74 -15.11
C HIS A 286 6.13 -9.08 -14.78
N SER A 287 6.72 -9.74 -15.78
CA SER A 287 7.41 -11.03 -15.61
C SER A 287 8.58 -10.93 -14.63
N LEU A 288 9.41 -9.89 -14.73
CA LEU A 288 10.54 -9.68 -13.83
C LEU A 288 10.06 -9.54 -12.39
N PHE A 289 9.16 -8.59 -12.14
CA PHE A 289 8.72 -8.31 -10.78
C PHE A 289 7.87 -9.44 -10.18
N GLN A 290 7.08 -10.16 -10.98
CA GLN A 290 6.38 -11.36 -10.53
C GLN A 290 7.38 -12.45 -10.09
N ALA A 291 8.47 -12.66 -10.82
CA ALA A 291 9.51 -13.61 -10.44
C ALA A 291 10.17 -13.24 -9.10
N PHE A 292 10.50 -11.96 -8.89
CA PHE A 292 11.08 -11.50 -7.62
C PHE A 292 10.09 -11.56 -6.45
N VAL A 293 8.81 -11.26 -6.68
CA VAL A 293 7.76 -11.45 -5.67
C VAL A 293 7.59 -12.93 -5.32
N GLN A 294 7.69 -13.82 -6.31
CA GLN A 294 7.66 -15.27 -6.08
C GLN A 294 8.87 -15.72 -5.27
N ALA A 295 10.10 -15.33 -5.64
CA ALA A 295 11.30 -15.66 -4.88
C ALA A 295 11.26 -15.15 -3.43
N ARG A 296 10.68 -13.95 -3.20
CA ARG A 296 10.44 -13.42 -1.85
C ARG A 296 9.46 -14.28 -1.07
N THR A 297 8.41 -14.74 -1.74
CA THR A 297 7.41 -15.64 -1.16
C THR A 297 8.05 -16.98 -0.80
N ASP A 298 8.85 -17.55 -1.70
CA ASP A 298 9.57 -18.81 -1.48
C ASP A 298 10.54 -18.71 -0.29
N ALA A 299 11.34 -17.64 -0.23
CA ALA A 299 12.25 -17.42 0.89
C ALA A 299 11.51 -17.25 2.23
N ARG A 300 10.32 -16.64 2.23
CA ARG A 300 9.47 -16.55 3.43
C ARG A 300 8.92 -17.92 3.82
N ASN A 301 8.46 -18.71 2.86
CA ASN A 301 7.95 -20.07 3.10
C ASN A 301 9.02 -20.99 3.67
N ASP A 302 10.27 -20.84 3.22
CA ASP A 302 11.42 -21.60 3.71
C ASP A 302 11.96 -21.07 5.06
N GLY A 303 11.31 -20.07 5.65
CA GLY A 303 11.68 -19.49 6.94
C GLY A 303 12.97 -18.66 6.92
N LEU A 304 13.45 -18.28 5.73
CA LEU A 304 14.61 -17.42 5.55
C LEU A 304 14.27 -15.95 5.84
N ILE A 305 12.98 -15.59 5.72
CA ILE A 305 12.45 -14.27 6.06
C ILE A 305 11.50 -14.41 7.27
N THR A 306 11.89 -13.87 8.42
CA THR A 306 11.11 -13.91 9.67
C THR A 306 10.33 -12.63 9.96
N GLY A 307 10.33 -11.66 9.04
CA GLY A 307 9.66 -10.36 9.17
C GLY A 307 9.41 -9.71 7.81
N ASP A 308 9.45 -8.38 7.77
CA ASP A 308 9.38 -7.64 6.50
C ASP A 308 10.70 -7.79 5.73
N PHE A 309 10.60 -8.07 4.42
CA PHE A 309 11.74 -8.15 3.51
C PHE A 309 11.38 -7.34 2.25
N PRO A 310 11.79 -6.06 2.20
CA PRO A 310 11.28 -5.16 1.19
C PRO A 310 11.93 -5.38 -0.14
N LEU A 311 11.14 -5.03 -1.14
CA LEU A 311 11.54 -5.02 -2.52
C LEU A 311 11.51 -3.58 -3.03
N GLY A 312 12.68 -3.03 -3.34
CA GLY A 312 12.82 -1.75 -4.00
C GLY A 312 13.16 -1.91 -5.48
N ALA A 313 13.04 -0.82 -6.24
CA ALA A 313 13.61 -0.76 -7.58
C ALA A 313 14.25 0.60 -7.87
N THR A 314 15.42 0.57 -8.50
CA THR A 314 15.97 1.70 -9.26
C THR A 314 15.53 1.57 -10.72
N THR A 315 15.53 2.69 -11.45
CA THR A 315 15.30 2.69 -12.89
C THR A 315 16.47 3.36 -13.58
N TRP A 316 16.88 2.82 -14.72
CA TRP A 316 17.93 3.40 -15.53
C TRP A 316 17.60 4.83 -15.97
N GLY A 317 18.47 5.78 -15.62
CA GLY A 317 18.34 7.18 -15.99
C GLY A 317 17.03 7.82 -15.52
N ASN A 318 16.54 8.80 -16.30
CA ASN A 318 15.21 9.36 -16.08
C ASN A 318 14.16 8.45 -16.73
N PRO A 319 13.25 7.82 -15.95
CA PRO A 319 12.25 6.90 -16.49
C PRO A 319 11.27 7.52 -17.50
N LEU A 320 10.93 8.80 -17.37
CA LEU A 320 10.03 9.50 -18.29
C LEU A 320 10.67 9.64 -19.68
N ASP A 321 11.96 10.02 -19.73
CA ASP A 321 12.69 10.22 -20.98
C ASP A 321 12.91 8.92 -21.76
N GLN A 322 12.82 7.79 -21.06
CA GLN A 322 13.14 6.46 -21.55
C GLN A 322 11.89 5.60 -21.82
N GLY A 323 10.71 6.04 -21.39
CA GLY A 323 9.47 5.27 -21.51
C GLY A 323 9.39 4.08 -20.55
N MET A 324 10.05 4.17 -19.39
CA MET A 324 9.97 3.17 -18.32
C MET A 324 8.62 3.26 -17.61
N ARG A 325 7.97 2.11 -17.37
CA ARG A 325 6.61 2.04 -16.80
C ARG A 325 6.62 1.95 -15.29
N VAL A 326 6.79 3.10 -14.62
CA VAL A 326 6.79 3.22 -13.16
C VAL A 326 5.48 2.71 -12.54
N ASP A 327 4.34 2.92 -13.20
CA ASP A 327 3.04 2.38 -12.78
C ASP A 327 2.96 0.85 -12.76
N ILE A 328 3.79 0.15 -13.55
CA ILE A 328 3.93 -1.31 -13.47
C ILE A 328 4.83 -1.68 -12.30
N ILE A 329 5.98 -1.02 -12.16
CA ILE A 329 6.92 -1.26 -11.06
C ILE A 329 6.23 -1.07 -9.70
N ASP A 330 5.43 -0.01 -9.55
CA ASP A 330 4.70 0.36 -8.32
C ASP A 330 3.74 -0.73 -7.81
N GLN A 331 3.27 -1.62 -8.69
CA GLN A 331 2.39 -2.74 -8.32
C GLN A 331 3.09 -3.81 -7.48
N TYR A 332 4.43 -3.87 -7.55
CA TYR A 332 5.22 -4.97 -6.99
C TYR A 332 6.22 -4.55 -5.92
N VAL A 333 6.72 -3.31 -6.00
CA VAL A 333 7.73 -2.79 -5.07
C VAL A 333 7.09 -2.14 -3.85
N ASP A 334 7.87 -2.08 -2.79
CA ASP A 334 7.54 -1.40 -1.55
C ASP A 334 8.01 0.07 -1.59
N PHE A 335 8.99 0.40 -2.43
CA PHE A 335 9.50 1.77 -2.67
C PHE A 335 10.27 1.87 -3.99
N HIS A 336 10.44 3.10 -4.48
CA HIS A 336 11.25 3.43 -5.67
C HIS A 336 12.56 4.11 -5.26
N MET A 337 13.61 3.96 -6.06
CA MET A 337 14.91 4.59 -5.82
C MET A 337 15.44 5.29 -7.08
N PRO A 338 14.96 6.49 -7.43
CA PRO A 338 15.48 7.21 -8.60
C PRO A 338 16.96 7.55 -8.46
N GLN A 339 17.71 7.32 -9.55
CA GLN A 339 19.10 7.73 -9.71
C GLN A 339 19.19 9.25 -9.97
N THR A 340 19.12 10.06 -8.91
CA THR A 340 19.16 11.52 -9.00
C THR A 340 20.61 12.01 -8.92
N TYR A 341 21.37 11.66 -9.96
CA TYR A 341 22.83 11.79 -10.00
C TYR A 341 23.27 13.20 -10.42
N LEU A 342 23.01 14.19 -9.56
CA LEU A 342 23.21 15.61 -9.88
C LEU A 342 24.60 15.96 -10.41
N GLU A 343 25.67 15.37 -9.87
CA GLU A 343 27.02 15.66 -10.37
C GLU A 343 27.29 15.09 -11.77
N VAL A 344 26.68 13.95 -12.08
CA VAL A 344 26.76 13.30 -13.39
C VAL A 344 26.03 14.15 -14.43
N TRP A 345 24.93 14.78 -14.03
CA TRP A 345 24.16 15.69 -14.88
C TRP A 345 24.84 17.05 -15.04
N GLY A 346 25.61 17.49 -14.04
CA GLY A 346 26.53 18.62 -14.12
C GLY A 346 26.25 19.76 -13.13
N ALA A 347 27.10 20.78 -13.17
CA ALA A 347 27.13 21.85 -12.16
C ALA A 347 25.82 22.62 -11.98
N SER A 348 25.03 22.81 -13.04
CA SER A 348 23.72 23.48 -12.96
C SER A 348 22.70 22.68 -12.14
N TYR A 349 22.81 21.35 -12.12
CA TYR A 349 21.90 20.48 -11.37
C TYR A 349 22.25 20.48 -9.89
N MET A 350 23.54 20.44 -9.56
CA MET A 350 24.02 20.54 -8.18
C MET A 350 23.74 21.90 -7.52
N ALA A 351 23.46 22.94 -8.29
CA ALA A 351 23.18 24.28 -7.76
C ALA A 351 21.87 24.36 -6.96
N ASP A 352 20.89 23.49 -7.27
CA ASP A 352 19.62 23.43 -6.55
C ASP A 352 19.15 21.97 -6.34
N PRO A 353 19.76 21.24 -5.39
CA PRO A 353 19.39 19.86 -5.13
C PRO A 353 17.92 19.68 -4.74
N LYS A 354 17.36 20.65 -4.00
CA LYS A 354 15.95 20.61 -3.58
C LYS A 354 15.02 20.54 -4.79
N TYR A 355 15.23 21.43 -5.76
CA TYR A 355 14.39 21.47 -6.95
C TYR A 355 14.36 20.12 -7.67
N TRP A 356 15.51 19.46 -7.82
CA TRP A 356 15.58 18.19 -8.54
C TRP A 356 14.98 17.01 -7.77
N ILE A 357 15.01 17.05 -6.43
CA ILE A 357 14.25 16.10 -5.60
C ILE A 357 12.75 16.30 -5.83
N GLU A 358 12.25 17.53 -5.74
CA GLU A 358 10.83 17.85 -5.95
C GLU A 358 10.38 17.50 -7.37
N TYR A 359 11.21 17.80 -8.37
CA TYR A 359 10.95 17.47 -9.76
C TYR A 359 10.85 15.95 -9.95
N GLY A 360 11.84 15.19 -9.48
CA GLY A 360 11.84 13.73 -9.60
C GLY A 360 10.65 13.08 -8.87
N ASN A 361 10.30 13.57 -7.67
CA ASN A 361 9.09 13.12 -6.97
C ASN A 361 7.84 13.31 -7.81
N CYS A 362 7.59 14.54 -8.29
CA CYS A 362 6.39 14.84 -9.07
C CYS A 362 6.35 14.05 -10.37
N GLU A 363 7.50 13.83 -11.02
CA GLU A 363 7.60 13.03 -12.23
C GLU A 363 7.18 11.57 -11.96
N TYR A 364 7.75 10.92 -10.94
CA TYR A 364 7.36 9.55 -10.54
C TYR A 364 5.88 9.44 -10.19
N ARG A 365 5.32 10.43 -9.47
CA ARG A 365 3.87 10.47 -9.18
C ARG A 365 3.05 10.53 -10.47
N ASN A 366 3.43 11.37 -11.43
CA ASN A 366 2.74 11.48 -12.72
C ASN A 366 2.84 10.21 -13.55
N MET A 367 3.89 9.41 -13.35
CA MET A 367 4.07 8.10 -13.98
C MET A 367 3.41 6.95 -13.20
N GLY A 368 2.67 7.24 -12.12
CA GLY A 368 1.84 6.27 -11.40
C GLY A 368 2.43 5.74 -10.10
N ALA A 369 3.55 6.27 -9.59
CA ALA A 369 4.09 5.85 -8.30
C ALA A 369 3.21 6.30 -7.13
N ASN A 370 2.76 5.35 -6.31
CA ASN A 370 2.04 5.60 -5.05
C ASN A 370 2.88 5.22 -3.81
N LYS A 371 3.96 4.47 -4.01
CA LYS A 371 4.89 4.05 -2.96
C LYS A 371 5.92 5.15 -2.62
N PRO A 372 6.61 5.07 -1.47
CA PRO A 372 7.71 5.98 -1.13
C PRO A 372 8.80 6.05 -2.21
N ILE A 373 9.42 7.22 -2.36
CA ILE A 373 10.50 7.48 -3.31
C ILE A 373 11.76 7.86 -2.52
N TRP A 374 12.82 7.05 -2.62
CA TRP A 374 14.07 7.19 -1.88
C TRP A 374 15.23 7.47 -2.83
N HIS A 375 15.51 8.75 -3.07
CA HIS A 375 16.49 9.16 -4.07
C HIS A 375 17.92 8.72 -3.75
N ILE A 376 18.70 8.43 -4.80
CA ILE A 376 20.14 8.12 -4.74
C ILE A 376 20.93 9.27 -5.39
N VAL A 377 21.98 9.72 -4.73
CA VAL A 377 22.93 10.72 -5.26
C VAL A 377 24.25 10.08 -5.64
N SER A 378 24.88 10.54 -6.72
CA SER A 378 26.24 10.11 -7.09
C SER A 378 27.30 11.06 -6.50
N THR A 379 28.43 10.49 -6.11
CA THR A 379 29.67 11.18 -5.67
C THR A 379 30.92 10.62 -6.37
N GLU A 380 30.73 9.81 -7.42
CA GLU A 380 31.78 9.12 -8.16
C GLU A 380 32.83 10.05 -8.82
N TYR A 381 32.49 11.31 -9.09
CA TYR A 381 33.39 12.27 -9.75
C TYR A 381 34.05 13.29 -8.82
N ASN A 382 33.71 13.29 -7.51
CA ASN A 382 34.25 14.25 -6.53
C ASN A 382 34.00 15.72 -6.95
N VAL A 383 32.80 16.02 -7.47
CA VAL A 383 32.44 17.39 -7.90
C VAL A 383 31.34 17.99 -7.03
N ILE A 384 30.42 17.17 -6.50
CA ILE A 384 29.40 17.65 -5.57
C ILE A 384 30.04 18.07 -4.24
N THR A 385 29.81 19.32 -3.83
CA THR A 385 30.38 19.80 -2.57
C THR A 385 29.63 19.23 -1.36
N PRO A 386 30.26 19.15 -0.18
CA PRO A 386 29.59 18.70 1.04
C PRO A 386 28.32 19.48 1.39
N ALA A 387 28.27 20.79 1.08
CA ALA A 387 27.09 21.63 1.32
C ALA A 387 25.91 21.26 0.41
N GLN A 388 26.19 20.99 -0.87
CA GLN A 388 25.20 20.51 -1.83
C GLN A 388 24.72 19.11 -1.47
N LEU A 389 25.64 18.22 -1.09
CA LEU A 389 25.31 16.86 -0.65
C LEU A 389 24.43 16.87 0.62
N ASN A 390 24.74 17.71 1.61
CA ASN A 390 23.90 17.88 2.81
C ASN A 390 22.51 18.44 2.46
N THR A 391 22.41 19.35 1.49
CA THR A 391 21.14 19.90 1.03
C THR A 391 20.33 18.82 0.32
N TYR A 392 20.96 18.04 -0.56
CA TYR A 392 20.33 16.89 -1.20
C TYR A 392 19.74 15.93 -0.16
N MET A 393 20.56 15.48 0.80
CA MET A 393 20.13 14.47 1.77
C MET A 393 19.04 14.97 2.71
N GLN A 394 19.00 16.28 3.00
CA GLN A 394 17.90 16.88 3.77
C GLN A 394 16.55 16.74 3.06
N TRP A 395 16.51 17.05 1.76
CA TRP A 395 15.26 17.09 0.99
C TRP A 395 14.85 15.73 0.42
N ALA A 396 15.82 14.85 0.18
CA ALA A 396 15.58 13.48 -0.26
C ALA A 396 14.96 12.59 0.83
N GLY A 397 15.07 12.99 2.10
CA GLY A 397 14.44 12.30 3.22
C GLY A 397 15.31 11.21 3.87
N PRO A 398 14.81 10.58 4.94
CA PRO A 398 15.59 9.75 5.86
C PRO A 398 16.15 8.46 5.25
N ASN A 399 15.61 7.99 4.11
CA ASN A 399 16.03 6.74 3.46
C ASN A 399 16.96 6.95 2.24
N THR A 400 17.39 8.18 1.99
CA THR A 400 18.30 8.48 0.86
C THR A 400 19.66 7.79 1.01
N SER A 401 20.38 7.64 -0.11
CA SER A 401 21.67 6.95 -0.13
C SER A 401 22.63 7.53 -1.16
N ILE A 402 23.92 7.23 -0.96
CA ILE A 402 25.01 7.72 -1.80
C ILE A 402 25.60 6.58 -2.64
N TRP A 403 25.62 6.79 -3.95
CA TRP A 403 26.34 6.02 -4.94
C TRP A 403 27.72 6.65 -5.19
N ARG A 404 28.85 5.96 -5.10
CA ARG A 404 29.13 4.67 -4.43
C ARG A 404 30.33 4.87 -3.51
N THR A 405 30.65 3.89 -2.67
CA THR A 405 31.81 3.93 -1.76
C THR A 405 33.12 4.26 -2.51
N PRO A 406 33.95 5.20 -2.01
CA PRO A 406 35.18 5.61 -2.69
C PRO A 406 36.28 4.53 -2.73
N GLY A 407 36.87 4.34 -3.91
CA GLY A 407 37.84 3.30 -4.24
C GLY A 407 37.73 2.89 -5.71
N GLY A 408 38.72 2.14 -6.23
CA GLY A 408 38.79 1.81 -7.65
C GLY A 408 38.90 3.06 -8.53
N GLN A 409 37.86 3.30 -9.34
CA GLN A 409 37.75 4.49 -10.20
C GLN A 409 37.23 5.75 -9.48
N VAL A 410 36.67 5.60 -8.27
CA VAL A 410 36.14 6.73 -7.49
C VAL A 410 37.27 7.34 -6.66
N PRO A 411 37.52 8.67 -6.75
CA PRO A 411 38.59 9.32 -6.00
C PRO A 411 38.47 9.13 -4.49
N LEU A 412 39.59 8.78 -3.82
CA LEU A 412 39.60 8.61 -2.36
C LEU A 412 39.25 9.89 -1.58
N ALA A 413 39.40 11.07 -2.19
CA ALA A 413 39.02 12.36 -1.60
C ALA A 413 37.52 12.46 -1.28
N VAL A 414 36.67 11.65 -1.93
CA VAL A 414 35.24 11.60 -1.65
C VAL A 414 34.96 11.14 -0.21
N TRP A 415 35.89 10.41 0.43
CA TRP A 415 35.78 10.08 1.85
C TRP A 415 35.79 11.33 2.74
N ASP A 416 36.55 12.37 2.37
CA ASP A 416 36.57 13.64 3.11
C ASP A 416 35.24 14.39 2.95
N ASP A 417 34.63 14.33 1.77
CA ASP A 417 33.32 14.92 1.51
C ASP A 417 32.21 14.19 2.30
N TRP A 418 32.26 12.86 2.35
CA TRP A 418 31.35 12.05 3.16
C TRP A 418 31.54 12.32 4.66
N ALA A 419 32.75 12.57 5.14
CA ALA A 419 33.00 12.95 6.52
C ALA A 419 32.39 14.31 6.92
N ALA A 420 32.08 15.16 5.93
CA ALA A 420 31.41 16.45 6.13
C ALA A 420 29.87 16.37 5.98
N VAL A 421 29.31 15.20 5.70
CA VAL A 421 27.86 14.97 5.70
C VAL A 421 27.33 14.86 7.14
N ASN A 422 26.16 15.45 7.39
CA ASN A 422 25.44 15.27 8.65
C ASN A 422 24.72 13.91 8.67
N TRP A 423 25.45 12.84 8.98
CA TRP A 423 24.94 11.47 9.08
C TRP A 423 23.99 11.23 10.27
N ASP A 424 23.95 12.15 11.24
CA ASP A 424 23.08 12.08 12.41
C ASP A 424 21.89 13.06 12.33
N ARG A 425 21.51 13.46 11.11
CA ARG A 425 20.35 14.34 10.87
C ARG A 425 19.07 13.76 11.47
N GLU A 426 18.33 14.59 12.20
CA GLU A 426 17.06 14.22 12.85
C GLU A 426 15.83 14.90 12.19
N ASP A 427 16.04 15.91 11.34
CA ASP A 427 14.98 16.69 10.70
C ASP A 427 14.95 16.47 9.19
N PHE A 428 13.77 16.07 8.71
CA PHE A 428 13.50 15.75 7.31
C PHE A 428 12.23 16.48 6.85
N PRO A 429 12.37 17.62 6.15
CA PRO A 429 11.24 18.28 5.52
C PRO A 429 10.57 17.36 4.50
N THR A 430 9.27 17.52 4.31
CA THR A 430 8.56 16.88 3.20
C THR A 430 8.73 17.75 1.95
N ALA A 431 9.42 17.22 0.95
CA ALA A 431 9.53 17.84 -0.37
C ALA A 431 8.18 17.84 -1.11
N ASN A 432 7.99 18.77 -2.05
CA ASN A 432 6.82 18.73 -2.94
C ASN A 432 6.68 17.37 -3.64
N CYS A 433 5.44 16.89 -3.79
CA CYS A 433 5.10 15.54 -4.27
C CYS A 433 5.71 14.37 -3.46
N GLY A 434 6.34 14.64 -2.31
CA GLY A 434 7.01 13.67 -1.45
C GLY A 434 6.20 13.23 -0.24
N ALA A 435 4.86 13.37 -0.28
CA ALA A 435 3.99 12.72 0.69
C ALA A 435 4.35 11.22 0.74
N ASN A 436 4.46 10.64 1.95
CA ASN A 436 4.95 9.29 2.25
C ASN A 436 6.44 8.97 2.01
N ASN A 437 7.24 9.85 1.39
CA ASN A 437 8.67 9.54 1.14
C ASN A 437 9.51 9.41 2.42
N ASN A 438 9.10 10.12 3.48
CA ASN A 438 9.77 10.06 4.78
C ASN A 438 9.26 8.91 5.65
N GLU A 439 8.26 8.16 5.18
CA GLU A 439 7.81 6.96 5.88
C GLU A 439 8.96 5.94 5.88
N ILE A 440 9.20 5.42 7.07
CA ILE A 440 10.14 4.33 7.27
C ILE A 440 9.30 3.10 7.28
N ILE A 441 9.59 2.22 6.34
CA ILE A 441 9.19 0.84 6.49
C ILE A 441 10.05 0.37 7.69
N ASP A 442 9.42 0.11 8.83
CA ASP A 442 10.13 -0.23 10.07
C ASP A 442 10.61 -1.69 9.95
N LEU A 443 11.79 -1.85 9.36
CA LEU A 443 12.28 -3.12 8.87
C LEU A 443 13.18 -3.79 9.90
N GLY A 444 12.56 -4.66 10.70
CA GLY A 444 13.23 -5.86 11.22
C GLY A 444 14.51 -5.64 12.02
N VAL A 445 14.55 -4.65 12.93
CA VAL A 445 15.58 -4.67 13.97
C VAL A 445 15.12 -5.60 15.09
N ASP A 446 15.60 -6.85 15.05
CA ASP A 446 15.58 -7.75 16.19
C ASP A 446 16.48 -7.15 17.29
N HIS A 447 15.89 -6.36 18.19
CA HIS A 447 16.56 -5.94 19.40
C HIS A 447 16.57 -7.10 20.40
N GLY A 448 17.65 -7.86 20.37
CA GLY A 448 17.96 -8.86 21.38
C GLY A 448 17.86 -8.32 22.81
N THR A 449 17.09 -9.05 23.61
CA THR A 449 17.13 -9.15 25.08
C THR A 449 16.87 -7.88 25.92
N GLY A 450 15.62 -7.76 26.41
CA GLY A 450 15.28 -6.89 27.54
C GLY A 450 13.80 -7.03 27.92
N GLY A 451 13.52 -7.71 29.04
CA GLY A 451 12.19 -8.16 29.42
C GLY A 451 11.18 -7.06 29.79
N GLY A 452 9.90 -7.36 29.55
CA GLY A 452 8.77 -6.90 30.35
C GLY A 452 7.89 -5.79 29.75
N SER A 453 6.80 -6.17 29.08
CA SER A 453 5.39 -5.88 29.47
C SER A 453 4.46 -5.90 28.26
N GLY A 454 3.37 -6.65 28.39
CA GLY A 454 2.43 -7.04 27.33
C GLY A 454 1.87 -5.95 26.43
N GLY A 455 1.91 -6.24 25.14
CA GLY A 455 1.07 -5.70 24.06
C GLY A 455 1.10 -6.73 22.93
N GLY A 456 -0.01 -7.43 22.71
CA GLY A 456 -0.06 -8.63 21.87
C GLY A 456 0.26 -8.36 20.39
N THR A 457 1.05 -9.26 19.81
CA THR A 457 1.29 -9.42 18.37
C THR A 457 -0.04 -9.59 17.63
N PRO A 458 -0.27 -8.97 16.46
CA PRO A 458 -1.40 -9.31 15.60
C PRO A 458 -1.22 -10.75 15.11
N THR A 459 -2.04 -11.67 15.62
CA THR A 459 -2.13 -13.05 15.14
C THR A 459 -2.57 -13.06 13.67
N PRO A 460 -2.01 -13.90 12.78
CA PRO A 460 -2.58 -14.16 11.47
C PRO A 460 -4.07 -14.47 11.59
N GLN A 461 -4.92 -13.76 10.84
CA GLN A 461 -6.36 -13.97 10.92
C GLN A 461 -6.68 -15.42 10.53
N ALA A 462 -7.07 -16.23 11.50
CA ALA A 462 -7.44 -17.62 11.25
C ALA A 462 -8.68 -17.67 10.33
N VAL A 463 -8.64 -18.55 9.32
CA VAL A 463 -9.79 -18.80 8.44
C VAL A 463 -11.00 -19.19 9.30
N PRO A 464 -12.12 -18.42 9.26
CA PRO A 464 -13.33 -18.76 9.98
C PRO A 464 -13.81 -20.16 9.63
N TYR A 465 -14.44 -20.84 10.58
CA TYR A 465 -14.95 -22.20 10.37
C TYR A 465 -16.47 -22.22 10.43
N TRP A 466 -17.09 -22.79 9.40
CA TRP A 466 -18.52 -23.05 9.35
C TRP A 466 -18.78 -24.56 9.21
N ASN A 467 -19.64 -25.09 10.09
CA ASN A 467 -20.15 -26.45 9.98
C ASN A 467 -21.45 -26.44 9.16
N GLN A 468 -21.50 -27.19 8.05
CA GLN A 468 -22.67 -27.23 7.17
C GLN A 468 -23.89 -27.89 7.83
N LEU A 469 -23.68 -28.77 8.81
CA LEU A 469 -24.77 -29.41 9.57
C LEU A 469 -25.58 -28.41 10.41
N GLN A 470 -25.07 -27.19 10.56
CA GLN A 470 -25.74 -26.08 11.25
C GLN A 470 -26.39 -25.08 10.29
N ASN A 471 -26.31 -25.31 8.97
CA ASN A 471 -26.99 -24.46 8.00
C ASN A 471 -28.50 -24.68 8.09
N ALA A 472 -29.26 -23.61 7.93
CA ALA A 472 -30.72 -23.65 7.91
C ALA A 472 -31.25 -24.37 6.66
N TYR A 473 -30.46 -24.40 5.58
CA TYR A 473 -30.82 -24.96 4.30
C TYR A 473 -29.89 -26.10 3.90
N ASP A 474 -30.48 -27.24 3.52
CA ASP A 474 -29.80 -28.44 3.01
C ASP A 474 -28.46 -28.78 3.71
N PRO A 475 -28.48 -29.12 5.02
CA PRO A 475 -27.27 -29.35 5.80
C PRO A 475 -26.41 -30.53 5.30
N TYR A 476 -26.92 -31.35 4.39
CA TYR A 476 -26.21 -32.50 3.80
C TYR A 476 -25.70 -32.23 2.37
N GLY A 477 -26.15 -31.16 1.71
CA GLY A 477 -25.77 -30.83 0.32
C GLY A 477 -25.04 -29.48 0.12
N THR A 478 -24.70 -28.77 1.20
CA THR A 478 -24.19 -27.38 1.15
C THR A 478 -22.68 -27.22 1.35
N CYS A 479 -21.89 -28.25 1.08
CA CYS A 479 -20.42 -28.22 1.27
C CYS A 479 -19.74 -27.10 0.46
N SER A 480 -20.20 -26.84 -0.77
CA SER A 480 -19.74 -25.75 -1.63
C SER A 480 -19.93 -24.38 -0.99
N ILE A 481 -21.17 -23.98 -0.71
CA ILE A 481 -21.47 -22.64 -0.19
C ILE A 481 -20.98 -22.44 1.25
N THR A 482 -20.80 -23.52 2.01
CA THR A 482 -20.21 -23.46 3.35
C THR A 482 -18.71 -23.21 3.25
N SER A 483 -18.02 -23.84 2.30
CA SER A 483 -16.62 -23.58 2.01
C SER A 483 -16.42 -22.16 1.46
N LEU A 484 -17.30 -21.71 0.56
CA LEU A 484 -17.29 -20.35 0.05
C LEU A 484 -17.44 -19.32 1.17
N ALA A 485 -18.37 -19.54 2.11
CA ALA A 485 -18.59 -18.66 3.26
C ALA A 485 -17.33 -18.50 4.14
N MET A 486 -16.57 -19.58 4.35
CA MET A 486 -15.33 -19.52 5.14
C MET A 486 -14.30 -18.62 4.45
N VAL A 487 -14.22 -18.66 3.13
CA VAL A 487 -13.27 -17.86 2.35
C VAL A 487 -13.73 -16.42 2.16
N THR A 488 -15.02 -16.16 1.90
CA THR A 488 -15.54 -14.79 1.80
C THR A 488 -15.47 -14.04 3.13
N ASP A 489 -15.70 -14.73 4.26
CA ASP A 489 -15.49 -14.14 5.59
C ASP A 489 -14.01 -13.91 5.89
N TYR A 490 -13.12 -14.81 5.44
CA TYR A 490 -11.67 -14.64 5.60
C TYR A 490 -11.17 -13.37 4.91
N PHE A 491 -11.61 -13.10 3.67
CA PHE A 491 -11.27 -11.89 2.93
C PHE A 491 -12.09 -10.65 3.35
N GLY A 492 -12.94 -10.76 4.38
CA GLY A 492 -13.79 -9.65 4.83
C GLY A 492 -14.84 -9.20 3.82
N LEU A 493 -15.14 -10.01 2.80
CA LEU A 493 -16.15 -9.72 1.78
C LEU A 493 -17.56 -9.91 2.33
N THR A 494 -17.70 -10.80 3.31
CA THR A 494 -18.91 -11.03 4.08
C THR A 494 -18.62 -10.93 5.57
N ASN A 495 -19.65 -10.55 6.34
CA ASN A 495 -19.54 -10.50 7.79
C ASN A 495 -20.89 -10.91 8.41
N PRO A 496 -20.97 -12.03 9.15
CA PRO A 496 -22.24 -12.53 9.68
C PRO A 496 -22.92 -11.55 10.66
N ALA A 497 -22.15 -10.71 11.37
CA ALA A 497 -22.70 -9.70 12.26
C ALA A 497 -23.42 -8.59 11.48
N THR A 498 -22.90 -8.22 10.31
CA THR A 498 -23.53 -7.22 9.42
C THR A 498 -24.72 -7.81 8.66
N LEU A 499 -24.61 -9.08 8.27
CA LEU A 499 -25.68 -9.81 7.58
C LEU A 499 -26.87 -10.16 8.51
N GLY A 500 -26.66 -10.14 9.83
CA GLY A 500 -27.67 -10.56 10.81
C GLY A 500 -28.01 -12.05 10.74
N LYS A 501 -27.19 -12.85 10.05
CA LYS A 501 -27.35 -14.30 9.85
C LYS A 501 -26.00 -14.95 9.52
N ARG A 502 -25.95 -16.28 9.55
CA ARG A 502 -24.73 -17.03 9.17
C ARG A 502 -24.43 -16.82 7.68
N THR A 503 -23.17 -16.63 7.35
CA THR A 503 -22.72 -16.43 5.96
C THR A 503 -23.14 -17.58 5.02
N PRO A 504 -23.04 -18.88 5.38
CA PRO A 504 -23.53 -19.95 4.53
C PRO A 504 -25.03 -19.84 4.19
N ASP A 505 -25.88 -19.46 5.15
CA ASP A 505 -27.32 -19.32 4.93
C ASP A 505 -27.63 -18.13 4.01
N TYR A 506 -26.92 -17.00 4.21
CA TYR A 506 -26.99 -15.86 3.30
C TYR A 506 -26.60 -16.22 1.87
N LEU A 507 -25.49 -16.95 1.69
CA LEU A 507 -25.03 -17.37 0.37
C LEU A 507 -25.98 -18.37 -0.29
N TYR A 508 -26.58 -19.28 0.49
CA TYR A 508 -27.60 -20.21 -0.01
C TYR A 508 -28.86 -19.49 -0.49
N GLU A 509 -29.41 -18.56 0.29
CA GLU A 509 -30.57 -17.76 -0.11
C GLU A 509 -30.31 -16.99 -1.41
N ARG A 510 -29.05 -16.58 -1.61
CA ARG A 510 -28.64 -15.75 -2.72
C ARG A 510 -28.34 -16.53 -4.00
N PHE A 511 -27.65 -17.66 -3.88
CA PHE A 511 -27.10 -18.39 -5.02
C PHE A 511 -27.55 -19.85 -5.10
N THR A 512 -28.27 -20.36 -4.10
CA THR A 512 -28.50 -21.79 -3.87
C THR A 512 -27.16 -22.54 -3.69
N VAL A 513 -27.00 -23.75 -4.24
CA VAL A 513 -25.72 -24.48 -4.20
C VAL A 513 -24.92 -24.22 -5.48
N LEU A 514 -23.59 -24.09 -5.34
CA LEU A 514 -22.65 -23.83 -6.43
C LEU A 514 -21.63 -24.97 -6.48
N GLN A 515 -21.94 -26.05 -7.22
CA GLN A 515 -21.24 -27.32 -7.08
C GLN A 515 -20.08 -27.53 -8.05
N ASP A 516 -19.97 -26.72 -9.10
CA ASP A 516 -18.90 -26.81 -10.09
C ASP A 516 -17.92 -25.63 -9.98
N VAL A 517 -16.72 -25.81 -10.52
CA VAL A 517 -15.66 -24.80 -10.45
C VAL A 517 -16.08 -23.44 -11.03
N PRO A 518 -16.61 -23.35 -12.27
CA PRO A 518 -17.10 -22.07 -12.80
C PRO A 518 -18.17 -21.39 -11.93
N SER A 519 -19.17 -22.13 -11.44
CA SER A 519 -20.27 -21.54 -10.68
C SER A 519 -19.84 -21.06 -9.30
N LEU A 520 -18.96 -21.79 -8.61
CA LEU A 520 -18.42 -21.38 -7.31
C LEU A 520 -17.51 -20.15 -7.45
N ALA A 521 -16.66 -20.11 -8.48
CA ALA A 521 -15.82 -18.94 -8.77
C ALA A 521 -16.63 -17.71 -9.17
N TRP A 522 -17.69 -17.87 -9.96
CA TRP A 522 -18.64 -16.81 -10.25
C TRP A 522 -19.31 -16.26 -8.98
N GLY A 523 -19.72 -17.14 -8.06
CA GLY A 523 -20.31 -16.75 -6.77
C GLY A 523 -19.35 -15.92 -5.92
N PHE A 524 -18.09 -16.36 -5.78
CA PHE A 524 -17.06 -15.59 -5.07
C PHE A 524 -16.83 -14.23 -5.73
N ASN A 525 -16.61 -14.21 -7.05
CA ASN A 525 -16.28 -12.98 -7.79
C ASN A 525 -17.42 -11.97 -7.79
N THR A 526 -18.68 -12.43 -7.77
CA THR A 526 -19.85 -11.56 -7.61
C THR A 526 -19.82 -10.86 -6.25
N ILE A 527 -19.57 -11.60 -5.17
CA ILE A 527 -19.46 -11.04 -3.81
C ILE A 527 -18.27 -10.09 -3.71
N ALA A 528 -17.11 -10.46 -4.27
CA ALA A 528 -15.92 -9.62 -4.26
C ALA A 528 -16.13 -8.30 -5.02
N GLN A 529 -16.76 -8.35 -6.20
CA GLN A 529 -17.07 -7.16 -7.00
C GLN A 529 -18.01 -6.20 -6.26
N GLU A 530 -19.05 -6.73 -5.61
CA GLU A 530 -19.99 -5.91 -4.84
C GLU A 530 -19.38 -5.30 -3.58
N ALA A 531 -18.42 -6.01 -2.98
CA ALA A 531 -17.62 -5.50 -1.88
C ALA A 531 -16.54 -4.49 -2.34
N GLY A 532 -16.41 -4.24 -3.66
CA GLY A 532 -15.36 -3.38 -4.22
C GLY A 532 -13.95 -3.95 -4.08
N SER A 533 -13.83 -5.24 -3.77
CA SER A 533 -12.55 -5.93 -3.62
C SER A 533 -11.93 -6.25 -4.98
N SER A 534 -10.60 -6.19 -5.06
CA SER A 534 -9.83 -6.67 -6.22
C SER A 534 -9.63 -8.18 -6.23
N VAL A 535 -9.83 -8.87 -5.09
CA VAL A 535 -9.58 -10.31 -4.97
C VAL A 535 -10.53 -11.11 -5.87
N ARG A 536 -10.01 -12.08 -6.62
CA ARG A 536 -10.76 -12.94 -7.53
C ARG A 536 -10.49 -14.42 -7.28
N ASP A 537 -11.52 -15.23 -7.46
CA ASP A 537 -11.43 -16.67 -7.59
C ASP A 537 -11.19 -17.04 -9.06
N TYR A 538 -10.05 -17.68 -9.33
CA TYR A 538 -9.62 -18.10 -10.67
C TYR A 538 -10.08 -19.50 -11.07
N GLY A 539 -10.75 -20.25 -10.17
CA GLY A 539 -11.34 -21.58 -10.39
C GLY A 539 -10.85 -22.37 -11.61
N VAL A 540 -9.98 -23.36 -11.38
CA VAL A 540 -9.43 -24.23 -12.43
C VAL A 540 -9.88 -25.68 -12.28
N THR A 541 -10.09 -26.39 -13.38
CA THR A 541 -10.38 -27.84 -13.40
C THR A 541 -9.15 -28.70 -13.74
N ASN A 542 -8.02 -28.04 -13.99
CA ASN A 542 -6.72 -28.63 -14.29
C ASN A 542 -5.64 -28.13 -13.31
N GLY A 543 -6.04 -27.80 -12.08
CA GLY A 543 -5.12 -27.45 -11.01
C GLY A 543 -4.15 -28.60 -10.73
N THR A 544 -3.00 -28.27 -10.16
CA THR A 544 -1.97 -29.28 -9.87
C THR A 544 -1.77 -29.51 -8.38
N LEU A 545 -1.33 -30.71 -8.01
CA LEU A 545 -0.90 -31.02 -6.65
C LEU A 545 0.24 -30.10 -6.19
N ALA A 546 1.11 -29.66 -7.11
CA ALA A 546 2.17 -28.71 -6.80
C ALA A 546 1.59 -27.35 -6.39
N GLN A 547 0.64 -26.84 -7.18
CA GLN A 547 -0.06 -25.59 -6.91
C GLN A 547 -0.82 -25.63 -5.57
N LEU A 548 -1.56 -26.72 -5.30
CA LEU A 548 -2.27 -26.88 -4.03
C LEU A 548 -1.31 -26.94 -2.84
N ARG A 549 -0.21 -27.70 -2.94
CA ARG A 549 0.79 -27.78 -1.85
C ARG A 549 1.40 -26.42 -1.55
N GLN A 550 1.78 -25.68 -2.59
CA GLN A 550 2.38 -24.36 -2.47
C GLN A 550 1.43 -23.39 -1.73
N LEU A 551 0.20 -23.23 -2.24
CA LEU A 551 -0.79 -22.36 -1.65
C LEU A 551 -1.11 -22.76 -0.20
N ALA A 552 -1.22 -24.07 0.05
CA ALA A 552 -1.46 -24.58 1.39
C ALA A 552 -0.25 -24.37 2.33
N SER A 553 1.00 -24.51 1.88
CA SER A 553 2.19 -24.22 2.71
C SER A 553 2.33 -22.74 3.03
N GLU A 554 1.85 -21.86 2.15
CA GLU A 554 1.77 -20.40 2.35
C GLU A 554 0.65 -19.99 3.32
N GLY A 555 -0.18 -20.94 3.77
CA GLY A 555 -1.36 -20.66 4.59
C GLY A 555 -2.48 -19.93 3.83
N LYS A 556 -2.42 -19.88 2.50
CA LYS A 556 -3.48 -19.30 1.67
C LYS A 556 -4.67 -20.27 1.64
N PRO A 557 -5.88 -19.85 2.06
CA PRO A 557 -7.04 -20.71 1.97
C PRO A 557 -7.38 -21.02 0.51
N THR A 558 -7.54 -22.28 0.18
CA THR A 558 -8.00 -22.73 -1.15
C THR A 558 -9.20 -23.63 -1.00
N ILE A 559 -10.10 -23.64 -1.98
CA ILE A 559 -11.19 -24.61 -2.03
C ILE A 559 -10.80 -25.72 -2.99
N VAL A 560 -10.94 -26.97 -2.55
CA VAL A 560 -10.74 -28.16 -3.38
C VAL A 560 -12.01 -28.98 -3.46
N HIS A 561 -12.23 -29.58 -4.62
CA HIS A 561 -13.24 -30.61 -4.80
C HIS A 561 -12.56 -31.97 -4.80
N GLY A 562 -13.25 -32.99 -4.32
CA GLY A 562 -12.73 -34.35 -4.38
C GLY A 562 -13.75 -35.41 -4.05
N TRP A 563 -13.35 -36.65 -4.27
CA TRP A 563 -14.17 -37.83 -4.05
C TRP A 563 -14.04 -38.32 -2.62
N PHE A 564 -14.34 -37.48 -1.66
CA PHE A 564 -14.35 -37.87 -0.25
C PHE A 564 -15.62 -38.68 0.11
N THR A 565 -16.68 -38.51 -0.68
CA THR A 565 -17.93 -39.29 -0.68
C THR A 565 -18.25 -39.76 -2.11
N SER A 566 -19.26 -40.62 -2.29
CA SER A 566 -19.68 -41.08 -3.63
C SER A 566 -20.10 -39.95 -4.60
N PRO A 567 -20.90 -38.94 -4.20
CA PRO A 567 -21.22 -37.81 -5.07
C PRO A 567 -20.13 -36.73 -5.13
N GLY A 568 -19.11 -36.79 -4.27
CA GLY A 568 -18.08 -35.76 -4.13
C GLY A 568 -18.30 -34.86 -2.92
N HIS A 569 -17.27 -34.12 -2.53
CA HIS A 569 -17.30 -33.18 -1.41
C HIS A 569 -16.30 -32.05 -1.62
N ILE A 570 -16.60 -30.88 -1.05
CA ILE A 570 -15.87 -29.63 -1.24
C ILE A 570 -15.44 -29.10 0.12
N MET A 571 -14.17 -28.70 0.26
CA MET A 571 -13.58 -28.28 1.54
C MET A 571 -12.50 -27.22 1.37
N VAL A 572 -12.16 -26.52 2.46
CA VAL A 572 -11.15 -25.46 2.46
C VAL A 572 -9.84 -25.99 3.01
N VAL A 573 -8.79 -26.02 2.19
CA VAL A 573 -7.42 -26.29 2.64
C VAL A 573 -6.81 -25.00 3.18
N THR A 574 -6.24 -25.05 4.38
CA THR A 574 -5.70 -23.88 5.09
C THR A 574 -4.23 -24.04 5.47
N GLY A 575 -3.63 -25.20 5.21
CA GLY A 575 -2.25 -25.48 5.60
C GLY A 575 -1.70 -26.74 4.92
N TYR A 576 -0.39 -26.79 4.71
CA TYR A 576 0.34 -28.02 4.37
C TYR A 576 1.74 -27.97 4.98
N ASP A 577 2.12 -29.02 5.72
CA ASP A 577 3.39 -29.06 6.47
C ASP A 577 4.43 -30.01 5.84
N GLY A 578 4.24 -30.38 4.57
CA GLY A 578 5.07 -31.38 3.89
C GLY A 578 4.60 -32.82 4.07
N THR A 579 3.82 -33.11 5.11
CA THR A 579 3.34 -34.48 5.43
C THR A 579 1.82 -34.58 5.52
N HIS A 580 1.14 -33.52 5.93
CA HIS A 580 -0.30 -33.46 6.09
C HIS A 580 -0.86 -32.14 5.54
N TYR A 581 -2.07 -32.20 5.02
CA TYR A 581 -2.89 -31.01 4.79
C TYR A 581 -3.69 -30.68 6.04
N THR A 582 -3.78 -29.40 6.38
CA THR A 582 -4.72 -28.86 7.36
C THR A 582 -5.92 -28.32 6.60
N VAL A 583 -7.12 -28.74 7.02
CA VAL A 583 -8.36 -28.52 6.27
C VAL A 583 -9.48 -28.09 7.22
N ASN A 584 -10.22 -27.07 6.82
CA ASN A 584 -11.53 -26.76 7.36
C ASN A 584 -12.58 -27.50 6.53
N ASP A 585 -13.01 -28.65 7.05
CA ASP A 585 -13.98 -29.53 6.41
C ASP A 585 -15.40 -29.21 6.90
N PRO A 586 -16.32 -28.81 6.02
CA PRO A 586 -17.64 -28.35 6.46
C PRO A 586 -18.50 -29.47 7.07
N PHE A 587 -18.23 -30.75 6.77
CA PHE A 587 -19.13 -31.87 7.10
C PHE A 587 -18.66 -32.78 8.25
N GLY A 588 -17.50 -32.49 8.85
CA GLY A 588 -16.93 -33.28 9.93
C GLY A 588 -15.55 -33.83 9.57
N LYS A 589 -15.19 -35.00 10.10
CA LYS A 589 -13.90 -35.63 9.79
C LYS A 589 -14.06 -36.74 8.74
N TRP A 590 -13.33 -36.64 7.65
CA TRP A 590 -13.25 -37.67 6.62
C TRP A 590 -12.53 -38.92 7.14
N ASN A 591 -13.06 -40.11 6.84
CA ASN A 591 -12.52 -41.39 7.28
C ASN A 591 -11.33 -41.91 6.43
N LEU A 592 -10.68 -41.03 5.66
CA LEU A 592 -9.50 -41.32 4.83
C LEU A 592 -9.74 -42.38 3.73
N GLN A 593 -10.98 -42.50 3.26
CA GLN A 593 -11.37 -43.41 2.19
C GLN A 593 -12.00 -42.65 1.02
N LYS A 594 -11.41 -42.75 -0.18
CA LYS A 594 -11.99 -42.20 -1.42
C LYS A 594 -13.33 -42.88 -1.69
N TRP A 595 -14.36 -42.10 -2.01
CA TRP A 595 -15.78 -42.48 -2.06
C TRP A 595 -16.34 -43.07 -0.75
N GLY A 596 -15.70 -42.74 0.38
CA GLY A 596 -16.02 -43.28 1.69
C GLY A 596 -17.04 -42.45 2.46
N SER A 597 -16.83 -42.40 3.77
CA SER A 597 -17.75 -41.80 4.74
C SER A 597 -17.05 -40.80 5.66
N TYR A 598 -17.85 -40.18 6.53
CA TYR A 598 -17.44 -39.17 7.48
C TYR A 598 -17.84 -39.56 8.90
N ASP A 599 -17.01 -39.17 9.86
CA ASP A 599 -17.42 -39.00 11.25
C ASP A 599 -17.94 -37.56 11.43
N THR A 600 -19.27 -37.43 11.41
CA THR A 600 -19.97 -36.15 11.58
C THR A 600 -20.18 -35.77 13.05
N SER A 601 -19.78 -36.63 14.00
CA SER A 601 -19.86 -36.35 15.44
C SER A 601 -18.73 -35.45 15.94
N VAL A 602 -17.69 -35.27 15.13
CA VAL A 602 -16.54 -34.41 15.42
C VAL A 602 -16.51 -33.18 14.52
N SER A 603 -15.92 -32.08 15.01
CA SER A 603 -15.75 -30.86 14.22
C SER A 603 -14.81 -31.11 13.05
N GLY A 604 -15.13 -30.59 11.87
CA GLY A 604 -14.21 -30.59 10.72
C GLY A 604 -13.22 -29.42 10.72
N LYS A 605 -13.16 -28.58 11.76
CA LYS A 605 -12.23 -27.45 11.85
C LYS A 605 -10.79 -27.94 11.99
N GLY A 606 -9.90 -27.48 11.11
CA GLY A 606 -8.46 -27.76 11.19
C GLY A 606 -8.11 -29.25 11.21
N GLN A 607 -8.88 -30.08 10.51
CA GLN A 607 -8.59 -31.51 10.37
C GLN A 607 -7.26 -31.71 9.64
N ARG A 608 -6.50 -32.70 10.09
CA ARG A 608 -5.21 -33.04 9.50
C ARG A 608 -5.32 -34.35 8.75
N TYR A 609 -5.11 -34.30 7.43
CA TYR A 609 -5.18 -35.48 6.57
C TYR A 609 -3.80 -35.79 5.98
N PRO A 610 -3.35 -37.06 6.02
CA PRO A 610 -2.07 -37.45 5.42
C PRO A 610 -2.05 -37.13 3.93
N LYS A 611 -0.95 -36.54 3.47
CA LYS A 611 -0.74 -36.11 2.08
C LYS A 611 -1.21 -37.15 1.06
N ALA A 612 -0.69 -38.37 1.12
CA ALA A 612 -0.98 -39.39 0.12
C ALA A 612 -2.47 -39.76 0.02
N ALA A 613 -3.17 -39.87 1.16
CA ALA A 613 -4.60 -40.17 1.18
C ALA A 613 -5.43 -39.00 0.65
N PHE A 614 -5.09 -37.79 1.09
CA PHE A 614 -5.79 -36.57 0.67
C PHE A 614 -5.65 -36.32 -0.83
N GLU A 615 -4.43 -36.39 -1.35
CA GLU A 615 -4.14 -36.19 -2.77
C GLU A 615 -4.77 -37.26 -3.66
N TYR A 616 -4.86 -38.50 -3.18
CA TYR A 616 -5.59 -39.55 -3.88
C TYR A 616 -7.09 -39.24 -4.02
N ALA A 617 -7.69 -38.59 -3.04
CA ALA A 617 -9.12 -38.25 -3.06
C ALA A 617 -9.47 -37.11 -4.02
N ILE A 618 -8.55 -36.17 -4.25
CA ILE A 618 -8.77 -34.96 -5.08
C ILE A 618 -8.20 -35.05 -6.50
N ASN A 619 -7.64 -36.21 -6.87
CA ASN A 619 -6.98 -36.47 -8.15
C ASN A 619 -7.59 -37.72 -8.79
N ASP A 620 -8.02 -37.62 -10.05
CA ASP A 620 -8.75 -38.69 -10.73
C ASP A 620 -7.90 -39.47 -11.73
N ASN A 621 -7.04 -38.76 -12.44
CA ASN A 621 -6.17 -39.34 -13.45
C ASN A 621 -4.87 -39.93 -12.87
N GLY A 622 -4.59 -39.67 -11.58
CA GLY A 622 -3.40 -40.15 -10.87
C GLY A 622 -2.11 -39.38 -11.20
N ALA A 623 -2.15 -38.45 -12.16
CA ALA A 623 -1.04 -37.58 -12.54
C ALA A 623 -1.02 -36.27 -11.73
N GLY A 624 -2.12 -35.91 -11.05
CA GLY A 624 -2.15 -34.78 -10.11
C GLY A 624 -2.16 -33.43 -10.80
N ASN A 625 -2.81 -33.37 -11.97
CA ASN A 625 -2.96 -32.19 -12.83
C ASN A 625 -4.40 -31.99 -13.32
N ASP A 626 -5.37 -32.56 -12.60
CA ASP A 626 -6.81 -32.50 -12.86
C ASP A 626 -7.60 -32.04 -11.61
N LEU A 627 -6.93 -31.32 -10.70
CA LEU A 627 -7.60 -30.83 -9.51
C LEU A 627 -8.60 -29.76 -9.88
N TRP A 628 -9.80 -29.90 -9.33
CA TRP A 628 -10.76 -28.82 -9.24
C TRP A 628 -10.39 -27.95 -8.04
N LEU A 629 -9.72 -26.84 -8.35
CA LEU A 629 -9.01 -25.99 -7.39
C LEU A 629 -9.44 -24.53 -7.55
N HIS A 630 -9.74 -23.89 -6.43
CA HIS A 630 -10.03 -22.47 -6.35
C HIS A 630 -8.86 -21.74 -5.70
N VAL A 631 -8.38 -20.70 -6.38
CA VAL A 631 -7.25 -19.86 -5.98
C VAL A 631 -7.76 -18.43 -5.91
N PHE A 632 -7.49 -17.77 -4.79
CA PHE A 632 -8.01 -16.43 -4.49
C PHE A 632 -6.85 -15.44 -4.45
N GLU A 633 -6.81 -14.50 -5.39
CA GLU A 633 -5.72 -13.53 -5.59
C GLU A 633 -6.24 -12.11 -5.86
#